data_AF-A0A9N9XE09-F1
#
_entry.id   AF-A0A9N9XE09-F1
#
_cell.length_a   1.000
_cell.length_b   1.000
_cell.length_c   1.000
_cell.angle_alpha   90.00
_cell.angle_beta   90.00
_cell.angle_gamma   90.00
#
_symmetry.space_group_name_H-M   'P 1'
#
loop_
_entity.id
_entity.type
_entity.pdbx_description
1 polymer ?
#
loop_
_entity_poly.entity_id
_entity_poly.type
_entity_poly.pdbx_seq_one_letter_code
_entity_poly.pdbx_strand_id
1 'polypeptide(L)'
;MKIIFFLFSLAVLSAQPETTQGHWHTGNFIEHDCFFIPYIPPCSGTAVDGFIWKWEIQSKKCVRVHSKLGCPPTNNNFNSSKDCDSIARKVCKKVIFMDAPILMKA
;
A
#
# COMPACT_ATOMS: atom_id res chain seq x y z
N MET A 1 -20.99 -46.79 -33.79
CA MET A 1 -19.97 -45.82 -34.25
C MET A 1 -19.91 -44.66 -33.26
N LYS A 2 -18.72 -44.47 -32.66
CA LYS A 2 -18.05 -43.20 -32.22
C LYS A 2 -18.96 -42.07 -31.71
N ILE A 3 -19.12 -41.90 -30.39
CA ILE A 3 -18.29 -41.00 -29.53
C ILE A 3 -18.00 -39.66 -30.22
N ILE A 4 -18.86 -38.66 -30.00
CA ILE A 4 -18.49 -37.24 -30.13
C ILE A 4 -18.66 -36.62 -28.75
N PHE A 5 -17.71 -36.98 -27.91
CA PHE A 5 -17.43 -36.33 -26.66
C PHE A 5 -16.55 -35.10 -26.94
N PHE A 6 -16.77 -34.04 -26.16
CA PHE A 6 -15.79 -32.98 -25.85
C PHE A 6 -15.26 -32.11 -26.99
N LEU A 7 -15.99 -31.07 -27.40
CA LEU A 7 -15.38 -29.89 -28.03
C LEU A 7 -16.08 -28.55 -27.69
N PHE A 8 -16.59 -28.38 -26.47
CA PHE A 8 -16.78 -27.05 -25.90
C PHE A 8 -15.77 -26.84 -24.77
N SER A 9 -14.51 -27.01 -25.13
CA SER A 9 -13.37 -26.57 -24.33
C SER A 9 -13.41 -25.05 -24.25
N LEU A 10 -14.03 -24.55 -23.18
CA LEU A 10 -13.47 -23.52 -22.30
C LEU A 10 -12.47 -22.58 -22.96
N ALA A 11 -12.94 -21.73 -23.87
CA ALA A 11 -12.24 -20.48 -24.18
C ALA A 11 -12.67 -19.43 -23.14
N VAL A 12 -12.36 -19.68 -21.87
CA VAL A 12 -12.33 -18.59 -20.88
C VAL A 12 -11.02 -17.86 -21.15
N LEU A 13 -11.05 -16.93 -22.10
CA LEU A 13 -10.07 -15.86 -22.12
C LEU A 13 -10.27 -15.08 -20.81
N SER A 14 -9.56 -15.48 -19.76
CA SER A 14 -9.29 -14.59 -18.65
C SER A 14 -8.39 -13.49 -19.20
N ALA A 15 -8.99 -12.43 -19.76
CA ALA A 15 -8.34 -11.14 -19.83
C ALA A 15 -8.09 -10.76 -18.37
N GLN A 16 -6.94 -11.13 -17.82
CA GLN A 16 -6.45 -10.48 -16.62
C GLN A 16 -6.36 -9.00 -17.02
N PRO A 17 -7.15 -8.10 -16.41
CA PRO A 17 -6.90 -6.69 -16.61
C PRO A 17 -5.44 -6.50 -16.21
N GLU A 18 -4.64 -5.94 -17.13
CA GLU A 18 -3.33 -5.43 -16.78
C GLU A 18 -3.58 -4.47 -15.62
N THR A 19 -3.32 -4.97 -14.42
CA THR A 19 -3.28 -4.16 -13.23
C THR A 19 -2.15 -3.22 -13.53
N THR A 20 -2.51 -1.98 -13.83
CA THR A 20 -1.61 -0.85 -13.97
C THR A 20 -0.55 -1.02 -12.90
N GLN A 21 0.64 -1.39 -13.39
CA GLN A 21 1.79 -1.69 -12.57
C GLN A 21 2.16 -0.36 -11.92
N GLY A 22 1.51 -0.09 -10.79
CA GLY A 22 1.78 1.07 -9.96
C GLY A 22 3.26 1.02 -9.65
N HIS A 23 3.97 1.99 -10.21
CA HIS A 23 5.39 2.20 -10.04
C HIS A 23 5.69 2.43 -8.56
N TRP A 24 5.85 1.35 -7.79
CA TRP A 24 6.04 1.39 -6.33
C TRP A 24 7.25 0.54 -5.96
N HIS A 25 8.24 1.20 -5.36
CA HIS A 25 9.57 0.75 -4.95
C HIS A 25 10.63 0.60 -6.05
N THR A 26 11.20 1.74 -6.45
CA THR A 26 12.56 1.85 -7.03
C THR A 26 13.56 2.52 -6.06
N GLY A 27 13.11 2.97 -4.87
CA GLY A 27 13.93 3.69 -3.89
C GLY A 27 14.15 2.95 -2.56
N ASN A 28 15.24 3.28 -1.88
CA ASN A 28 15.56 2.80 -0.53
C ASN A 28 14.52 3.31 0.49
N PHE A 29 13.85 2.40 1.20
CA PHE A 29 12.94 2.74 2.30
C PHE A 29 13.75 3.06 3.57
N ILE A 30 13.57 4.24 4.14
CA ILE A 30 14.34 4.78 5.27
C ILE A 30 13.46 5.10 6.49
N GLU A 31 14.08 5.38 7.65
CA GLU A 31 13.34 5.61 8.91
C GLU A 31 12.31 6.75 8.82
N HIS A 32 12.60 7.77 8.01
CA HIS A 32 11.66 8.88 7.80
C HIS A 32 10.38 8.44 7.08
N ASP A 33 10.44 7.42 6.22
CA ASP A 33 9.28 6.89 5.51
C ASP A 33 8.31 6.16 6.46
N CYS A 34 8.78 5.76 7.65
CA CYS A 34 7.91 5.19 8.67
C CYS A 34 6.84 6.17 9.11
N PHE A 35 7.19 7.45 9.17
CA PHE A 35 6.30 8.50 9.63
C PHE A 35 5.41 8.90 8.46
N PHE A 36 4.11 8.66 8.62
CA PHE A 36 3.12 9.32 7.78
C PHE A 36 3.23 10.81 8.07
N ILE A 37 3.92 11.55 7.21
CA ILE A 37 3.95 13.00 7.33
C ILE A 37 2.56 13.48 6.92
N PRO A 38 1.75 14.05 7.83
CA PRO A 38 0.45 14.62 7.47
C PRO A 38 0.60 15.82 6.51
N TYR A 39 1.83 16.27 6.27
CA TYR A 39 2.22 17.32 5.33
C TYR A 39 2.36 16.83 3.87
N ILE A 40 1.52 15.87 3.46
CA ILE A 40 1.24 15.70 2.03
C ILE A 40 0.27 16.84 1.68
N PRO A 41 0.51 17.64 0.62
CA PRO A 41 -0.42 18.69 0.20
C PRO A 41 -1.85 18.12 0.13
N PRO A 42 -2.88 18.95 0.38
CA PRO A 42 -4.24 18.47 0.58
C PRO A 42 -4.62 17.50 -0.54
N CYS A 43 -4.91 16.26 -0.16
CA CYS A 43 -5.34 15.25 -1.12
C CYS A 43 -6.60 15.76 -1.80
N SER A 44 -6.52 16.03 -3.09
CA SER A 44 -7.63 16.64 -3.85
C SER A 44 -8.72 15.63 -4.21
N GLY A 45 -8.43 14.33 -4.10
CA GLY A 45 -9.40 13.29 -4.39
C GLY A 45 -10.00 12.66 -3.13
N THR A 46 -11.32 12.56 -3.16
CA THR A 46 -12.14 11.84 -2.18
C THR A 46 -12.46 10.41 -2.63
N ALA A 47 -12.24 10.12 -3.93
CA ALA A 47 -12.53 8.83 -4.52
C ALA A 47 -11.47 7.78 -4.14
N VAL A 48 -11.93 6.57 -3.85
CA VAL A 48 -11.08 5.42 -3.51
C VAL A 48 -10.65 4.73 -4.79
N ASP A 49 -9.35 4.49 -4.94
CA ASP A 49 -8.75 3.81 -6.10
C ASP A 49 -8.56 2.29 -5.86
N GLY A 50 -8.63 1.87 -4.60
CA GLY A 50 -8.36 0.48 -4.23
C GLY A 50 -7.80 0.38 -2.81
N PHE A 51 -6.88 -0.57 -2.64
CA PHE A 51 -6.26 -0.83 -1.35
C PHE A 51 -4.75 -0.95 -1.48
N ILE A 52 -4.05 -0.44 -0.46
CA ILE A 52 -2.62 -0.58 -0.27
C ILE A 52 -2.34 -1.11 1.14
N TRP A 53 -1.13 -1.59 1.35
CA TRP A 53 -0.58 -1.89 2.67
C TRP A 53 0.34 -0.75 3.10
N LYS A 54 0.29 -0.38 4.37
CA LYS A 54 1.19 0.61 4.97
C LYS A 54 1.63 0.16 6.35
N TRP A 55 2.82 0.57 6.77
CA TRP A 55 3.28 0.40 8.15
C TRP A 55 2.64 1.45 9.06
N GLU A 56 1.96 0.99 10.11
CA GLU A 56 1.40 1.83 11.15
C GLU A 56 2.32 1.81 12.38
N ILE A 57 2.91 2.98 12.70
CA ILE A 57 3.90 3.09 13.78
C ILE A 57 3.30 2.72 15.14
N GLN A 58 2.06 3.13 15.41
CA GLN A 58 1.41 2.91 16.71
C GLN A 58 1.16 1.42 16.98
N SER A 59 0.58 0.71 16.01
CA SER A 59 0.29 -0.72 16.16
C SER A 59 1.47 -1.65 15.83
N LYS A 60 2.55 -1.09 15.26
CA LYS A 60 3.75 -1.82 14.82
C LYS A 60 3.45 -2.93 13.83
N LYS A 61 2.51 -2.67 12.93
CA LYS A 61 2.00 -3.65 11.97
C LYS A 61 1.76 -3.02 10.61
N CYS A 62 1.77 -3.87 9.58
CA CYS A 62 1.26 -3.52 8.27
C CYS A 62 -0.26 -3.61 8.26
N VAL A 63 -0.91 -2.51 7.90
CA VAL A 63 -2.36 -2.38 7.84
C VAL A 63 -2.80 -2.12 6.41
N ARG A 64 -3.93 -2.70 6.02
CA ARG A 64 -4.55 -2.46 4.71
C ARG A 64 -5.42 -1.21 4.80
N VAL A 65 -5.19 -0.24 3.92
CA VAL A 65 -5.97 0.99 3.85
C VAL A 65 -6.43 1.28 2.43
N HIS A 66 -7.46 2.11 2.32
CA HIS A 66 -7.91 2.61 1.02
C HIS A 66 -6.86 3.56 0.43
N SER A 67 -6.47 3.32 -0.83
CA SER A 67 -5.79 4.33 -1.61
C SER A 67 -6.81 5.37 -2.08
N LYS A 68 -6.44 6.65 -2.02
CA LYS A 68 -7.25 7.75 -2.51
C LYS A 68 -6.70 8.21 -3.86
N LEU A 69 -7.56 8.35 -4.85
CA LEU A 69 -7.23 9.02 -6.12
C LEU A 69 -6.77 10.45 -5.83
N GLY A 70 -5.81 10.97 -6.59
CA GLY A 70 -5.34 12.35 -6.45
C GLY A 70 -4.50 12.65 -5.19
N CYS A 71 -4.22 11.64 -4.35
CA CYS A 71 -3.22 11.75 -3.31
C CYS A 71 -1.83 11.43 -3.89
N PRO A 72 -0.81 12.28 -3.67
CA PRO A 72 0.56 11.90 -3.92
C PRO A 72 0.90 10.63 -3.11
N PRO A 73 1.40 9.61 -3.78
CA PRO A 73 1.79 8.37 -3.11
C PRO A 73 3.08 8.55 -2.31
N THR A 74 3.25 7.78 -1.24
CA THR A 74 4.42 7.85 -0.36
C THR A 74 5.26 6.58 -0.48
N ASN A 75 6.46 6.60 0.11
CA ASN A 75 7.28 5.39 0.23
C ASN A 75 6.67 4.35 1.19
N ASN A 76 5.70 4.74 2.04
CA ASN A 76 4.95 3.84 2.91
C ASN A 76 3.64 3.35 2.24
N ASN A 77 3.76 2.95 0.98
CA ASN A 77 2.68 2.41 0.16
C ASN A 77 3.16 1.10 -0.49
N PHE A 78 2.64 -0.03 -0.02
CA PHE A 78 3.04 -1.36 -0.47
C PHE A 78 1.87 -2.08 -1.15
N ASN A 79 2.16 -2.88 -2.17
CA ASN A 79 1.16 -3.68 -2.87
C ASN A 79 0.75 -4.94 -2.09
N SER A 80 1.63 -5.44 -1.22
CA SER A 80 1.37 -6.65 -0.43
C SER A 80 1.74 -6.46 1.04
N SER A 81 1.07 -7.21 1.91
CA SER A 81 1.40 -7.27 3.33
C SER A 81 2.82 -7.79 3.55
N LYS A 82 3.24 -8.77 2.74
CA LYS A 82 4.56 -9.37 2.79
C LYS A 82 5.66 -8.36 2.50
N ASP A 83 5.50 -7.52 1.48
CA ASP A 83 6.51 -6.51 1.12
C ASP A 83 6.61 -5.45 2.22
N CYS A 84 5.46 -4.95 2.67
CA CYS A 84 5.40 -4.04 3.81
C CYS A 84 6.11 -4.61 5.04
N ASP A 85 5.83 -5.86 5.41
CA ASP A 85 6.45 -6.49 6.56
C ASP A 85 7.93 -6.77 6.34
N SER A 86 8.35 -7.12 5.13
CA SER A 86 9.75 -7.45 4.85
C SER A 86 10.67 -6.21 4.78
N ILE A 87 10.11 -5.05 4.42
CA ILE A 87 10.81 -3.78 4.23
C ILE A 87 10.59 -2.88 5.46
N ALA A 88 9.34 -2.45 5.69
CA ALA A 88 9.04 -1.46 6.69
C ALA A 88 9.25 -1.97 8.12
N ARG A 89 8.98 -3.25 8.42
CA ARG A 89 9.26 -3.80 9.76
C ARG A 89 10.73 -3.70 10.13
N LYS A 90 11.64 -3.94 9.18
CA LYS A 90 13.09 -3.92 9.46
C LYS A 90 13.56 -2.52 9.86
N VAL A 91 12.96 -1.50 9.28
CA VAL A 91 13.30 -0.09 9.48
C VAL A 91 12.51 0.51 10.65
N CYS A 92 11.19 0.33 10.67
CA CYS A 92 10.27 1.04 11.55
C CYS A 92 10.02 0.37 12.91
N LYS A 93 10.47 -0.87 13.14
CA LYS A 93 10.21 -1.60 14.39
C LYS A 93 10.70 -0.83 15.62
N LYS A 94 11.82 -0.13 15.51
CA LYS A 94 12.46 0.61 16.61
C LYS A 94 12.04 2.09 16.70
N VAL A 95 11.31 2.60 15.71
CA VAL A 95 10.91 4.01 15.64
C VAL A 95 9.87 4.31 16.71
N ILE A 96 10.17 5.14 17.71
CA ILE A 96 9.21 5.49 18.76
C ILE A 96 8.48 6.76 18.33
N PHE A 97 7.15 6.73 18.32
CA PHE A 97 6.37 7.96 18.20
C PHE A 97 6.44 8.66 19.55
N MET A 98 7.33 9.63 19.68
CA MET A 98 7.27 10.55 20.80
C MET A 98 6.20 11.57 20.46
N ASP A 99 4.99 11.35 20.98
CA ASP A 99 4.05 12.45 21.20
C ASP A 99 4.76 13.43 22.12
N ALA A 100 5.53 14.36 21.56
CA ALA A 100 5.93 15.53 22.32
C ALA A 100 4.63 16.30 22.55
N PRO A 101 4.13 16.41 23.80
CA PRO A 101 3.06 17.34 24.06
C PRO A 101 3.60 18.70 23.64
N ILE A 102 2.98 19.31 22.63
CA ILE A 102 3.18 20.71 22.34
C ILE A 102 2.65 21.42 23.57
N LEU A 103 3.55 21.68 24.51
CA LEU A 103 3.34 22.61 25.60
C LEU A 103 3.27 23.98 24.92
N MET A 104 2.11 24.30 24.36
CA MET A 104 1.75 25.68 24.05
C MET A 104 1.82 26.41 25.39
N LYS A 105 2.95 27.08 25.62
CA LYS A 105 3.04 28.10 26.67
C LYS A 105 1.94 29.12 26.41
N ALA A 106 1.21 29.40 27.49
CA ALA A 106 0.14 30.38 27.61
C ALA A 106 0.53 31.77 27.12
#